data_AF-A0A9D5THE3-F1
#
_entry.id   AF-A0A9D5THE3-F1
#
_cell.length_a   1.000
_cell.length_b   1.000
_cell.length_c   1.000
_cell.angle_alpha   90.00
_cell.angle_beta   90.00
_cell.angle_gamma   90.00
#
_symmetry.space_group_name_H-M   'P 1'
#
loop_
_entity.id
_entity.type
_entity.pdbx_description
1 polymer ?
#
loop_
_entity_poly.entity_id
_entity_poly.type
_entity_poly.pdbx_seq_one_letter_code
_entity_poly.pdbx_strand_id
1 'polypeptide(L)'
;MKWLPSACRAGDMVRVRLGALLHYGIFVSEEEVIQFGLPPVAPRKDDEVRVCASTIDEFCVGQIVEVARLDRAEKKARIAPEETVRLARARLGEGGYNLIHNNCEHFAYQCVFGTKRSLQEEDARRRWNTRPICDVYVAPIPLEPVLQPVVSPARRRALEKTRDTRLLVQRQLAWNVLEYAAQRSFSIGAEELTFRQTRFGGWTCGAFHFSISHTRDCVVVALSNHPVGVDVEHIGDFTAKFGADTDVFRAAAGKITADGELCQTPDELLDLWTRKESKFKAAGEGRFLPHKIVAAGDTTACVLSVGEPVYLALCSEVSARVRYYVYENRSARLMPSGYRKPGMVR
;
A
#
# COMPACT_ATOMS: atom_id res chain seq x y z
N MET A 1 4.57 -30.52 7.47
CA MET A 1 3.28 -31.05 7.95
C MET A 1 2.26 -31.13 6.82
N LYS A 2 1.20 -31.93 7.00
CA LYS A 2 -0.01 -31.96 6.16
C LYS A 2 -1.24 -31.64 7.02
N TRP A 3 -2.30 -31.12 6.42
CA TRP A 3 -3.56 -30.83 7.10
C TRP A 3 -4.63 -31.79 6.61
N LEU A 4 -5.26 -32.52 7.52
CA LEU A 4 -6.25 -33.55 7.18
C LEU A 4 -7.45 -33.49 8.12
N PRO A 5 -8.69 -33.70 7.60
CA PRO A 5 -9.85 -33.97 8.43
C PRO A 5 -9.59 -35.24 9.24
N SER A 6 -9.58 -35.13 10.57
CA SER A 6 -9.36 -36.28 11.44
C SER A 6 -9.74 -35.97 12.88
N ALA A 7 -9.90 -37.01 13.70
CA ALA A 7 -10.21 -36.84 15.12
C ALA A 7 -9.14 -35.99 15.83
N CYS A 8 -9.60 -34.97 16.54
CA CYS A 8 -8.77 -34.06 17.32
C CYS A 8 -8.34 -34.71 18.64
N ARG A 9 -7.11 -34.42 19.09
CA ARG A 9 -6.61 -34.79 20.42
C ARG A 9 -6.09 -33.55 21.12
N ALA A 10 -6.16 -33.54 22.45
CA ALA A 10 -5.67 -32.42 23.24
C ALA A 10 -4.23 -32.04 22.85
N GLY A 11 -3.98 -30.75 22.65
CA GLY A 11 -2.70 -30.21 22.20
C GLY A 11 -2.49 -30.28 20.69
N ASP A 12 -3.47 -30.71 19.90
CA ASP A 12 -3.41 -30.64 18.45
C ASP A 12 -3.59 -29.21 17.93
N MET A 13 -2.78 -28.89 16.93
CA MET A 13 -2.96 -27.71 16.11
C MET A 13 -4.08 -27.98 15.11
N VAL A 14 -5.14 -27.17 15.17
CA VAL A 14 -6.32 -27.29 14.33
C VAL A 14 -6.51 -26.05 13.48
N ARG A 15 -7.16 -26.20 12.33
CA ARG A 15 -7.59 -25.08 11.51
C ARG A 15 -8.90 -25.35 10.78
N VAL A 16 -9.57 -24.27 10.40
CA VAL A 16 -10.78 -24.30 9.56
C VAL A 16 -10.63 -23.31 8.39
N ARG A 17 -11.30 -23.61 7.28
CA ARG A 17 -11.31 -22.74 6.10
C ARG A 17 -12.53 -21.83 6.12
N LEU A 18 -12.32 -20.52 6.23
CA LEU A 18 -13.35 -19.49 6.21
C LEU A 18 -13.25 -18.71 4.90
N GLY A 19 -13.83 -19.27 3.83
CA GLY A 19 -13.67 -18.75 2.48
C GLY A 19 -12.21 -18.83 2.01
N ALA A 20 -11.59 -17.66 1.78
CA ALA A 20 -10.18 -17.57 1.37
C ALA A 20 -9.19 -17.60 2.56
N LEU A 21 -9.67 -17.50 3.80
CA LEU A 21 -8.84 -17.46 5.01
C LEU A 21 -8.78 -18.83 5.70
N LEU A 22 -7.68 -19.04 6.44
CA LEU A 22 -7.53 -20.16 7.36
C LEU A 22 -7.47 -19.60 8.77
N HIS A 23 -8.31 -20.13 9.65
CA HIS A 23 -8.30 -19.77 11.06
C HIS A 23 -7.74 -20.91 11.89
N TYR A 24 -6.82 -20.59 12.81
CA TYR A 24 -6.05 -21.58 13.56
C TYR A 24 -6.39 -21.54 15.04
N GLY A 25 -6.26 -22.70 15.70
CA GLY A 25 -6.42 -22.84 17.14
C GLY A 25 -5.66 -24.04 17.68
N ILE A 26 -5.70 -24.19 18.99
CA ILE A 26 -5.21 -25.33 19.73
C ILE A 26 -6.41 -26.05 20.32
N PHE A 27 -6.61 -27.30 19.91
CA PHE A 27 -7.68 -28.13 20.43
C PHE A 27 -7.30 -28.63 21.83
N VAL A 28 -8.21 -28.46 22.79
CA VAL A 28 -8.06 -28.99 24.16
C VAL A 28 -9.11 -30.07 24.41
N SER A 29 -10.37 -29.79 24.09
CA SER A 29 -11.50 -30.72 24.12
C SER A 29 -12.60 -30.22 23.16
N GLU A 30 -13.72 -30.95 23.05
CA GLU A 30 -14.88 -30.49 22.26
C GLU A 30 -15.48 -29.18 22.82
N GLU A 31 -15.36 -28.97 24.13
CA GLU A 31 -15.83 -27.76 24.82
C GLU A 31 -14.79 -26.64 24.84
N GLU A 32 -13.55 -26.90 24.40
CA GLU A 32 -12.45 -25.94 24.52
C GLU A 32 -11.47 -26.03 23.34
N VAL A 33 -11.52 -25.00 22.50
CA VAL A 33 -10.53 -24.66 21.50
C VAL A 33 -10.00 -23.27 21.81
N ILE A 34 -8.68 -23.15 21.99
CA ILE A 34 -8.04 -21.88 22.27
C ILE A 34 -7.53 -21.27 20.97
N GLN A 35 -7.88 -20.02 20.72
CA GLN A 35 -7.69 -19.36 19.44
C GLN A 35 -7.40 -17.87 19.63
N PHE A 36 -6.72 -17.25 18.67
CA PHE A 36 -6.48 -15.80 18.68
C PHE A 36 -7.48 -15.11 17.75
N GLY A 37 -8.52 -14.52 18.35
CA GLY A 37 -9.67 -14.00 17.62
C GLY A 37 -10.71 -15.07 17.28
N LEU A 38 -11.93 -14.63 16.98
CA LEU A 38 -13.08 -15.48 16.68
C LEU A 38 -13.44 -15.45 15.17
N PRO A 39 -13.68 -16.62 14.53
CA PRO A 39 -14.33 -16.77 13.23
C PRO A 39 -15.69 -16.06 13.15
N PRO A 40 -16.04 -15.51 11.99
CA PRO A 40 -16.35 -14.10 11.83
C PRO A 40 -17.51 -13.61 12.71
N VAL A 41 -17.20 -12.83 13.75
CA VAL A 41 -18.20 -12.04 14.49
C VAL A 41 -17.91 -10.56 14.31
N ALA A 42 -18.42 -10.00 13.21
CA ALA A 42 -18.39 -8.58 12.83
C ALA A 42 -16.98 -7.96 12.68
N PRO A 43 -16.82 -6.84 11.95
CA PRO A 43 -15.58 -6.08 11.97
C PRO A 43 -15.34 -5.50 13.38
N ARG A 44 -14.55 -6.20 14.19
CA ARG A 44 -13.98 -5.64 15.42
C ARG A 44 -12.71 -4.87 15.07
N LYS A 45 -12.41 -3.81 15.82
CA LYS A 45 -11.13 -3.13 15.68
C LYS A 45 -10.01 -4.07 16.18
N ASP A 46 -8.82 -4.02 15.56
CA ASP A 46 -7.69 -4.91 15.87
C ASP A 46 -7.28 -4.87 17.37
N ASP A 47 -7.52 -3.74 18.04
CA ASP A 47 -7.26 -3.51 19.47
C ASP A 47 -8.25 -4.19 20.40
N GLU A 48 -9.33 -4.79 19.89
CA GLU A 48 -10.33 -5.56 20.65
C GLU A 48 -10.14 -7.07 20.52
N VAL A 49 -9.33 -7.53 19.57
CA VAL A 49 -9.10 -8.97 19.33
C VAL A 49 -8.15 -9.54 20.40
N ARG A 50 -8.55 -10.67 20.99
CA ARG A 50 -7.84 -11.34 22.07
C ARG A 50 -7.72 -12.84 21.82
N VAL A 51 -6.73 -13.46 22.44
CA VAL A 51 -6.72 -14.92 22.63
C VAL A 51 -7.89 -15.30 23.53
N CYS A 52 -8.71 -16.25 23.10
CA CYS A 52 -9.94 -16.66 23.77
C CYS A 52 -10.14 -18.17 23.64
N ALA A 53 -11.04 -18.71 24.47
CA ALA A 53 -11.52 -20.08 24.38
C ALA A 53 -12.93 -20.08 23.78
N SER A 54 -13.26 -21.12 23.02
CA SER A 54 -14.58 -21.39 22.47
C SER A 54 -14.85 -22.88 22.47
N THR A 55 -16.07 -23.31 22.14
CA THR A 55 -16.32 -24.71 21.78
C THR A 55 -15.76 -25.03 20.38
N ILE A 56 -15.67 -26.32 20.03
CA ILE A 56 -15.31 -26.72 18.67
C ILE A 56 -16.37 -26.30 17.64
N ASP A 57 -17.63 -26.26 18.03
CA ASP A 57 -18.74 -25.82 17.18
C ASP A 57 -18.61 -24.33 16.82
N GLU A 58 -18.31 -23.50 17.82
CA GLU A 58 -18.02 -22.08 17.63
C GLU A 58 -16.75 -21.84 16.80
N PHE A 59 -15.71 -22.64 17.02
CA PHE A 59 -14.48 -22.56 16.25
C PHE A 59 -14.69 -22.91 14.77
N CYS A 60 -15.50 -23.94 14.48
CA CYS A 60 -15.63 -24.46 13.13
C CYS A 60 -16.63 -23.69 12.27
N VAL A 61 -17.64 -23.04 12.85
CA VAL A 61 -18.67 -22.30 12.11
C VAL A 61 -19.27 -23.14 10.98
N GLY A 62 -19.55 -24.42 11.27
CA GLY A 62 -20.07 -25.39 10.31
C GLY A 62 -19.08 -25.84 9.22
N GLN A 63 -17.79 -25.51 9.34
CA GLN A 63 -16.73 -25.95 8.44
C GLN A 63 -16.02 -27.21 8.97
N ILE A 64 -15.29 -27.91 8.09
CA ILE A 64 -14.51 -29.08 8.46
C ILE A 64 -13.24 -28.63 9.20
N VAL A 65 -13.03 -29.19 10.39
CA VAL A 65 -11.79 -29.01 11.17
C VAL A 65 -10.69 -29.91 10.60
N GLU A 66 -9.56 -29.30 10.22
CA GLU A 66 -8.35 -30.00 9.79
C GLU A 66 -7.32 -30.02 10.92
N VAL A 67 -6.69 -31.18 11.14
CA VAL A 67 -5.64 -31.37 12.15
C VAL A 67 -4.27 -31.40 11.47
N ALA A 68 -3.28 -30.74 12.09
CA ALA A 68 -1.89 -30.78 11.63
C ALA A 68 -1.25 -32.16 11.84
N ARG A 69 -0.98 -32.87 10.74
CA ARG A 69 -0.20 -34.10 10.71
C ARG A 69 1.27 -33.78 10.46
N LEU A 70 2.03 -33.81 11.54
CA LEU A 70 3.44 -33.46 11.57
C LEU A 70 4.32 -34.52 10.89
N ASP A 71 5.33 -34.07 10.15
CA ASP A 71 6.38 -34.94 9.61
C ASP A 71 7.43 -35.30 10.67
N ARG A 72 8.47 -36.06 10.28
CA ARG A 72 9.50 -36.54 11.23
C ARG A 72 10.27 -35.39 11.90
N ALA A 73 10.60 -34.34 11.16
CA ALA A 73 11.37 -33.22 11.71
C ALA A 73 10.51 -32.38 12.65
N GLU A 74 9.26 -32.12 12.25
CA GLU A 74 8.30 -31.38 13.06
C GLU A 74 7.89 -32.14 14.32
N LYS A 75 7.71 -33.47 14.27
CA LYS A 75 7.48 -34.28 15.47
C LYS A 75 8.61 -34.17 16.48
N LYS A 76 9.86 -34.06 16.02
CA LYS A 76 11.03 -33.87 16.88
C LYS A 76 11.08 -32.47 17.50
N ALA A 77 10.59 -31.47 16.77
CA ALA A 77 10.53 -30.08 17.23
C ALA A 77 9.26 -29.73 18.02
N ARG A 78 8.24 -30.60 18.01
CA ARG A 78 6.95 -30.36 18.66
C ARG A 78 7.12 -30.34 20.18
N ILE A 79 6.53 -29.32 20.80
CA ILE A 79 6.28 -29.26 22.24
C ILE A 79 5.29 -30.39 22.61
N ALA A 80 5.46 -30.99 23.80
CA ALA A 80 4.57 -32.05 24.27
C ALA A 80 3.11 -31.57 24.30
N PRO A 81 2.11 -32.40 23.92
CA PRO A 81 0.72 -31.95 23.82
C PRO A 81 0.17 -31.29 25.09
N GLU A 82 0.49 -31.83 26.26
CA GLU A 82 0.08 -31.29 27.56
C GLU A 82 0.69 -29.90 27.80
N GLU A 83 1.94 -29.71 27.37
CA GLU A 83 2.65 -28.44 27.46
C GLU A 83 2.10 -27.43 26.44
N THR A 84 1.77 -27.86 25.22
CA THR A 84 1.10 -27.02 24.21
C THR A 84 -0.23 -26.48 24.73
N VAL A 85 -1.03 -27.32 25.40
CA VAL A 85 -2.29 -26.87 26.05
C VAL A 85 -1.99 -25.86 27.16
N ARG A 86 -0.99 -26.12 28.01
CA ARG A 86 -0.58 -25.20 29.08
C ARG A 86 -0.18 -23.84 28.52
N LEU A 87 0.64 -23.81 27.47
CA LEU A 87 1.06 -22.59 26.79
C LEU A 87 -0.13 -21.86 26.16
N ALA A 88 -1.04 -22.57 25.50
CA ALA A 88 -2.23 -21.96 24.92
C ALA A 88 -3.11 -21.29 25.99
N ARG A 89 -3.38 -21.98 27.11
CA ARG A 89 -4.17 -21.44 28.24
C ARG A 89 -3.49 -20.25 28.91
N ALA A 90 -2.17 -20.27 29.08
CA ALA A 90 -1.41 -19.18 29.70
C ALA A 90 -1.52 -17.85 28.92
N ARG A 91 -1.89 -17.91 27.64
CA ARG A 91 -2.00 -16.76 26.75
C ARG A 91 -3.43 -16.23 26.59
N LEU A 92 -4.41 -16.81 27.28
CA LEU A 92 -5.79 -16.32 27.26
C LEU A 92 -5.84 -14.84 27.67
N GLY A 93 -6.56 -14.03 26.88
CA GLY A 93 -6.64 -12.58 27.07
C GLY A 93 -5.48 -11.78 26.49
N GLU A 94 -4.47 -12.40 25.87
CA GLU A 94 -3.44 -11.66 25.13
C GLU A 94 -4.05 -10.92 23.94
N GLY A 95 -3.67 -9.65 23.76
CA GLY A 95 -4.10 -8.80 22.65
C GLY A 95 -2.97 -8.43 21.69
N GLY A 96 -3.14 -7.33 20.97
CA GLY A 96 -2.19 -6.88 19.96
C GLY A 96 -2.26 -7.72 18.69
N TYR A 97 -3.46 -8.13 18.30
CA TYR A 97 -3.67 -8.88 17.07
C TYR A 97 -3.16 -8.05 15.89
N ASN A 98 -2.36 -8.69 15.05
CA ASN A 98 -1.84 -8.11 13.82
C ASN A 98 -1.83 -9.19 12.75
N LEU A 99 -2.51 -8.91 11.63
CA LEU A 99 -2.68 -9.85 10.52
C LEU A 99 -1.37 -10.43 9.99
N ILE A 100 -0.24 -9.73 10.16
CA ILE A 100 1.07 -10.09 9.61
C ILE A 100 2.03 -10.63 10.68
N HIS A 101 1.99 -10.13 11.92
CA HIS A 101 3.04 -10.41 12.92
C HIS A 101 2.57 -11.07 14.21
N ASN A 102 1.25 -11.10 14.46
CA ASN A 102 0.66 -11.59 15.69
C ASN A 102 -0.81 -11.98 15.49
N ASN A 103 -1.05 -13.04 14.73
CA ASN A 103 -2.38 -13.55 14.39
C ASN A 103 -2.61 -14.97 14.97
N CYS A 104 -3.74 -15.61 14.62
CA CYS A 104 -4.07 -16.98 15.06
C CYS A 104 -3.07 -18.05 14.61
N GLU A 105 -2.47 -17.91 13.42
CA GLU A 105 -1.44 -18.83 12.94
C GLU A 105 -0.20 -18.76 13.85
N HIS A 106 0.33 -17.55 14.07
CA HIS A 106 1.50 -17.37 14.95
C HIS A 106 1.25 -17.91 16.35
N PHE A 107 0.08 -17.63 16.90
CA PHE A 107 -0.33 -18.13 18.19
C PHE A 107 -0.24 -19.66 18.25
N ALA A 108 -0.85 -20.34 17.28
CA ALA A 108 -0.88 -21.80 17.23
C ALA A 108 0.53 -22.40 17.06
N TYR A 109 1.36 -21.84 16.16
CA TYR A 109 2.74 -22.30 15.97
C TYR A 109 3.62 -22.07 17.20
N GLN A 110 3.48 -20.93 17.88
CA GLN A 110 4.23 -20.66 19.11
C GLN A 110 3.88 -21.67 20.21
N CYS A 111 2.61 -22.06 20.33
CA CYS A 111 2.18 -23.05 21.32
C CYS A 111 2.70 -24.47 20.99
N VAL A 112 2.82 -24.81 19.69
CA VAL A 112 3.14 -26.17 19.24
C VAL A 112 4.65 -26.37 19.03
N PHE A 113 5.39 -25.33 18.67
CA PHE A 113 6.82 -25.44 18.29
C PHE A 113 7.73 -24.45 19.03
N GLY A 114 7.19 -23.57 19.88
CA GLY A 114 7.98 -22.57 20.61
C GLY A 114 8.63 -21.51 19.73
N THR A 115 8.33 -21.49 18.42
CA THR A 115 8.90 -20.57 17.45
C THR A 115 7.79 -19.95 16.61
N LYS A 116 7.99 -18.69 16.20
CA LYS A 116 7.18 -18.07 15.14
C LYS A 116 7.75 -18.54 13.80
N ARG A 117 7.27 -19.65 13.22
CA ARG A 117 7.75 -20.07 11.89
C ARG A 117 6.65 -20.75 11.07
N SER A 118 6.41 -20.29 9.86
CA SER A 118 5.60 -20.98 8.86
C SER A 118 6.23 -20.79 7.46
N LEU A 119 6.70 -21.89 6.85
CA LEU A 119 7.22 -21.93 5.47
C LEU A 119 6.10 -21.70 4.43
N GLN A 120 4.83 -21.87 4.83
CA GLN A 120 3.65 -21.56 4.01
C GLN A 120 3.31 -20.06 4.03
N GLU A 121 3.55 -19.39 5.17
CA GLU A 121 3.56 -17.94 5.25
C GLU A 121 4.72 -17.34 4.47
N GLU A 122 5.91 -17.93 4.39
CA GLU A 122 6.96 -17.39 3.52
C GLU A 122 6.54 -17.36 2.05
N ASP A 123 5.80 -18.34 1.54
CA ASP A 123 5.34 -18.36 0.14
C ASP A 123 4.07 -17.54 -0.09
N ALA A 124 3.10 -17.56 0.84
CA ALA A 124 1.89 -16.74 0.76
C ALA A 124 2.17 -15.27 1.08
N ARG A 125 3.06 -14.97 2.04
CA ARG A 125 3.62 -13.64 2.29
C ARG A 125 4.61 -13.24 1.23
N ARG A 126 5.41 -14.15 0.62
CA ARG A 126 6.13 -13.80 -0.62
C ARG A 126 5.12 -13.35 -1.63
N ARG A 127 4.11 -14.16 -1.97
CA ARG A 127 3.08 -13.77 -2.96
C ARG A 127 2.28 -12.52 -2.59
N TRP A 128 2.04 -12.26 -1.31
CA TRP A 128 1.32 -11.08 -0.82
C TRP A 128 2.19 -9.83 -0.68
N ASN A 129 3.47 -9.96 -0.31
CA ASN A 129 4.46 -8.88 -0.23
C ASN A 129 5.11 -8.60 -1.59
N THR A 130 5.16 -9.59 -2.48
CA THR A 130 5.52 -9.47 -3.90
C THR A 130 4.30 -9.26 -4.79
N ARG A 131 3.08 -9.15 -4.21
CA ARG A 131 1.93 -8.71 -5.01
C ARG A 131 2.25 -7.30 -5.49
N PRO A 132 2.03 -6.98 -6.77
CA PRO A 132 2.13 -5.62 -7.23
C PRO A 132 1.27 -4.69 -6.37
N ILE A 133 1.92 -3.77 -5.66
CA ILE A 133 1.28 -2.65 -4.99
C ILE A 133 1.58 -1.44 -5.87
N CYS A 134 0.54 -0.72 -6.25
CA CYS A 134 0.67 0.53 -6.98
C CYS A 134 -0.51 1.40 -6.56
N ASP A 135 -0.29 2.25 -5.55
CA ASP A 135 -1.33 3.05 -4.94
C ASP A 135 -1.02 4.54 -5.15
N VAL A 136 -2.01 5.29 -5.62
CA VAL A 136 -1.93 6.74 -5.83
C VAL A 136 -2.87 7.42 -4.87
N TYR A 137 -2.34 8.33 -4.06
CA TYR A 137 -3.07 9.14 -3.11
C TYR A 137 -3.14 10.57 -3.64
N VAL A 138 -4.36 11.06 -3.80
CA VAL A 138 -4.65 12.41 -4.26
C VAL A 138 -5.23 13.18 -3.10
N ALA A 139 -4.54 14.24 -2.68
CA ALA A 139 -4.92 15.10 -1.58
C ALA A 139 -5.26 16.49 -2.13
N PRO A 140 -6.55 16.86 -2.21
CA PRO A 140 -6.94 18.25 -2.45
C PRO A 140 -6.32 19.16 -1.38
N ILE A 141 -5.90 20.36 -1.77
CA ILE A 141 -5.38 21.38 -0.86
C ILE A 141 -6.55 22.30 -0.48
N PRO A 142 -7.13 22.16 0.72
CA PRO A 142 -8.18 23.06 1.16
C PRO A 142 -7.61 24.44 1.48
N LEU A 143 -8.49 25.45 1.59
CA LEU A 143 -8.14 26.80 2.04
C LEU A 143 -7.42 26.79 3.40
N GLU A 144 -7.84 25.90 4.30
CA GLU A 144 -7.27 25.72 5.63
C GLU A 144 -6.76 24.27 5.79
N PRO A 145 -5.51 23.98 5.41
CA PRO A 145 -4.96 22.63 5.45
C PRO A 145 -4.63 22.19 6.87
N VAL A 146 -5.13 21.00 7.25
CA VAL A 146 -4.75 20.34 8.51
C VAL A 146 -3.43 19.60 8.31
N LEU A 147 -2.33 20.23 8.72
CA LEU A 147 -0.97 19.70 8.58
C LEU A 147 -0.50 19.03 9.88
N GLN A 148 0.22 17.92 9.74
CA GLN A 148 0.88 17.23 10.86
C GLN A 148 2.39 17.48 10.80
N PRO A 149 3.12 17.52 11.92
CA PRO A 149 4.58 17.53 11.87
C PRO A 149 5.11 16.33 11.08
N VAL A 150 6.05 16.54 10.15
CA VAL A 150 6.74 15.41 9.47
C VAL A 150 7.60 14.68 10.49
N VAL A 151 7.51 13.35 10.53
CA VAL A 151 8.27 12.52 11.46
C VAL A 151 9.76 12.61 11.16
N SER A 152 10.14 12.42 9.88
CA SER A 152 11.52 12.45 9.41
C SER A 152 12.24 13.76 9.76
N PRO A 153 13.29 13.73 10.61
CA PRO A 153 14.05 14.93 10.99
C PRO A 153 14.76 15.58 9.80
N ALA A 154 15.31 14.77 8.88
CA ALA A 154 15.96 15.27 7.68
C ALA A 154 14.99 16.08 6.81
N ARG A 155 13.72 15.66 6.76
CA ARG A 155 12.71 16.36 6.00
C ARG A 155 12.22 17.62 6.69
N ARG A 156 12.01 17.61 8.01
CA ARG A 156 11.66 18.82 8.78
C ARG A 156 12.65 19.96 8.51
N ARG A 157 13.96 19.67 8.56
CA ARG A 157 15.01 20.65 8.23
C ARG A 157 14.93 21.19 6.80
N ALA A 158 14.48 20.40 5.83
CA ALA A 158 14.30 20.86 4.46
C ALA A 158 13.06 21.76 4.32
N LEU A 159 12.01 21.49 5.09
CA LEU A 159 10.78 22.28 5.12
C LEU A 159 11.01 23.64 5.77
N GLU A 160 11.78 23.70 6.86
CA GLU A 160 12.16 24.95 7.55
C GLU A 160 12.87 25.98 6.64
N LYS A 161 13.52 25.50 5.56
CA LYS A 161 14.18 26.35 4.56
C LYS A 161 13.23 26.91 3.49
N THR A 162 11.99 26.43 3.43
CA THR A 162 11.00 26.85 2.42
C THR A 162 10.33 28.14 2.87
N ARG A 163 10.52 29.21 2.10
CA ARG A 163 9.98 30.55 2.42
C ARG A 163 8.61 30.82 1.82
N ASP A 164 8.33 30.25 0.66
CA ASP A 164 7.03 30.35 0.02
C ASP A 164 6.01 29.52 0.80
N THR A 165 5.00 30.19 1.37
CA THR A 165 3.98 29.56 2.22
C THR A 165 3.18 28.48 1.49
N ARG A 166 2.84 28.71 0.22
CA ARG A 166 2.04 27.76 -0.56
C ARG A 166 2.87 26.52 -0.90
N LEU A 167 4.12 26.71 -1.30
CA LEU A 167 5.06 25.61 -1.52
C LEU A 167 5.36 24.85 -0.23
N LEU A 168 5.44 25.55 0.91
CA LEU A 168 5.58 24.91 2.22
C LEU A 168 4.38 24.02 2.53
N VAL A 169 3.15 24.49 2.31
CA VAL A 169 1.91 23.70 2.47
C VAL A 169 1.92 22.48 1.56
N GLN A 170 2.17 22.64 0.26
CA GLN A 170 2.23 21.54 -0.71
C GLN A 170 3.25 20.49 -0.28
N ARG A 171 4.45 20.93 0.10
CA ARG A 171 5.52 20.05 0.56
C ARG A 171 5.13 19.37 1.86
N GLN A 172 4.63 20.08 2.87
CA GLN A 172 4.26 19.50 4.15
C GLN A 172 3.13 18.45 3.99
N LEU A 173 2.09 18.79 3.22
CA LEU A 173 0.98 17.89 2.92
C LEU A 173 1.45 16.64 2.18
N ALA A 174 2.34 16.77 1.20
CA ALA A 174 2.91 15.63 0.48
C ALA A 174 3.57 14.61 1.41
N TRP A 175 4.27 15.09 2.44
CA TRP A 175 4.92 14.20 3.40
C TRP A 175 3.93 13.58 4.38
N ASN A 176 2.92 14.32 4.82
CA ASN A 176 1.85 13.73 5.63
C ASN A 176 1.08 12.64 4.87
N VAL A 177 0.82 12.85 3.57
CA VAL A 177 0.19 11.85 2.71
C VAL A 177 1.11 10.65 2.51
N LEU A 178 2.41 10.87 2.26
CA LEU A 178 3.39 9.78 2.11
C LEU A 178 3.50 8.90 3.36
N GLU A 179 3.59 9.52 4.55
CA GLU A 179 3.66 8.82 5.83
C GLU A 179 2.37 8.01 6.10
N TYR A 180 1.20 8.61 5.83
CA TYR A 180 -0.07 7.89 5.92
C TYR A 180 -0.15 6.72 4.92
N ALA A 181 0.26 6.97 3.68
CA ALA A 181 0.19 6.00 2.60
C ALA A 181 1.13 4.82 2.81
N ALA A 182 2.29 5.03 3.44
CA ALA A 182 3.20 3.97 3.86
C ALA A 182 2.50 3.00 4.83
N GLN A 183 1.86 3.52 5.88
CA GLN A 183 1.12 2.69 6.84
C GLN A 183 -0.03 1.96 6.16
N ARG A 184 -0.79 2.62 5.29
CA ARG A 184 -1.96 2.01 4.65
C ARG A 184 -1.60 0.96 3.60
N SER A 185 -0.59 1.24 2.76
CA SER A 185 -0.28 0.41 1.59
C SER A 185 0.72 -0.69 1.91
N PHE A 186 1.65 -0.42 2.85
CA PHE A 186 2.77 -1.29 3.21
C PHE A 186 2.77 -1.71 4.69
N SER A 187 1.87 -1.18 5.52
CA SER A 187 1.82 -1.47 6.97
C SER A 187 3.11 -1.09 7.71
N ILE A 188 3.72 0.02 7.29
CA ILE A 188 4.96 0.55 7.89
C ILE A 188 4.66 1.89 8.55
N GLY A 189 4.94 1.99 9.85
CA GLY A 189 4.75 3.22 10.62
C GLY A 189 5.70 4.32 10.15
N ALA A 190 5.29 5.58 10.31
CA ALA A 190 6.07 6.74 9.86
C ALA A 190 7.44 6.84 10.57
N GLU A 191 7.50 6.36 11.80
CA GLU A 191 8.69 6.25 12.66
C GLU A 191 9.71 5.20 12.18
N GLU A 192 9.27 4.22 11.39
CA GLU A 192 10.12 3.18 10.81
C GLU A 192 10.71 3.60 9.45
N LEU A 193 10.17 4.66 8.84
CA LEU A 193 10.58 5.10 7.50
C LEU A 193 11.96 5.75 7.51
N THR A 194 12.86 5.16 6.73
CA THR A 194 14.18 5.73 6.47
C THR A 194 14.26 6.29 5.06
N PHE A 195 14.62 7.56 4.94
CA PHE A 195 14.74 8.28 3.67
C PHE A 195 16.19 8.68 3.36
N ARG A 196 16.55 8.63 2.08
CA ARG A 196 17.85 9.11 1.57
C ARG A 196 17.66 10.05 0.38
N GLN A 197 18.44 11.13 0.35
CA GLN A 197 18.50 12.00 -0.83
C GLN A 197 19.35 11.37 -1.93
N THR A 198 18.89 11.47 -3.16
CA THR A 198 19.66 11.08 -4.34
C THR A 198 20.63 12.19 -4.74
N ARG A 199 21.65 11.86 -5.54
CA ARG A 199 22.57 12.85 -6.14
C ARG A 199 21.86 13.92 -7.01
N PHE A 200 20.61 13.67 -7.40
CA PHE A 200 19.79 14.56 -8.22
C PHE A 200 18.75 15.33 -7.39
N GLY A 201 18.82 15.29 -6.06
CA GLY A 201 17.93 16.04 -5.16
C GLY A 201 16.56 15.37 -4.89
N GLY A 202 16.32 14.20 -5.49
CA GLY A 202 15.15 13.37 -5.20
C GLY A 202 15.28 12.66 -3.85
N TRP A 203 14.23 11.96 -3.44
CA TRP A 203 14.21 11.17 -2.21
C TRP A 203 13.88 9.72 -2.51
N THR A 204 14.48 8.81 -1.76
CA THR A 204 14.24 7.36 -1.82
C THR A 204 13.93 6.83 -0.44
N CYS A 205 13.14 5.76 -0.38
CA CYS A 205 12.80 5.04 0.84
C CYS A 205 13.36 3.63 0.76
N GLY A 206 13.80 3.07 1.89
CA GLY A 206 14.30 1.68 1.94
C GLY A 206 13.21 0.61 1.80
N ALA A 207 11.93 0.98 1.94
CA ALA A 207 10.82 0.04 2.01
C ALA A 207 9.99 -0.07 0.72
N PHE A 208 9.92 0.99 -0.07
CA PHE A 208 9.11 1.07 -1.29
C PHE A 208 9.63 2.17 -2.22
N HIS A 209 9.24 2.10 -3.49
CA HIS A 209 9.39 3.21 -4.42
C HIS A 209 8.23 4.19 -4.23
N PHE A 210 8.53 5.48 -4.35
CA PHE A 210 7.49 6.50 -4.32
C PHE A 210 7.83 7.66 -5.25
N SER A 211 6.78 8.38 -5.64
CA SER A 211 6.90 9.60 -6.43
C SER A 211 5.87 10.61 -5.96
N ILE A 212 6.24 11.89 -5.99
CA ILE A 212 5.40 12.98 -5.53
C ILE A 212 5.31 14.00 -6.66
N SER A 213 4.10 14.48 -6.93
CA SER A 213 3.86 15.66 -7.76
C SER A 213 2.76 16.51 -7.14
N HIS A 214 2.69 17.79 -7.49
CA HIS A 214 1.69 18.70 -6.94
C HIS A 214 1.34 19.80 -7.93
N THR A 215 0.08 20.22 -7.91
CA THR A 215 -0.43 21.39 -8.63
C THR A 215 -0.81 22.49 -7.63
N ARG A 216 -1.49 23.54 -8.12
CA ARG A 216 -2.12 24.53 -7.24
C ARG A 216 -3.07 23.91 -6.22
N ASP A 217 -3.91 22.99 -6.68
CA ASP A 217 -5.11 22.57 -5.96
C ASP A 217 -5.00 21.18 -5.35
N CYS A 218 -3.97 20.40 -5.71
CA CYS A 218 -3.77 19.08 -5.11
C CYS A 218 -2.30 18.67 -5.01
N VAL A 219 -2.06 17.74 -4.09
CA VAL A 219 -0.83 16.95 -4.00
C VAL A 219 -1.14 15.51 -4.37
N VAL A 220 -0.21 14.88 -5.10
CA VAL A 220 -0.30 13.49 -5.53
C VAL A 220 0.92 12.74 -5.03
N VAL A 221 0.69 11.60 -4.38
CA VAL A 221 1.73 10.69 -3.89
C VAL A 221 1.45 9.29 -4.42
N ALA A 222 2.38 8.75 -5.21
CA ALA A 222 2.32 7.36 -5.67
C ALA A 222 3.33 6.51 -4.88
N LEU A 223 2.93 5.29 -4.49
CA LEU A 223 3.80 4.30 -3.84
C LEU A 223 3.67 2.96 -4.54
N SER A 224 4.78 2.23 -4.64
CA SER A 224 4.82 0.91 -5.25
C SER A 224 5.99 0.07 -4.76
N ASN A 225 5.87 -1.25 -4.84
CA ASN A 225 6.99 -2.18 -4.72
C ASN A 225 7.76 -2.37 -6.03
N HIS A 226 7.41 -1.61 -7.08
CA HIS A 226 8.12 -1.48 -8.34
C HIS A 226 8.48 0.00 -8.58
N PRO A 227 9.46 0.34 -9.44
CA PRO A 227 9.71 1.72 -9.82
C PRO A 227 8.41 2.43 -10.23
N VAL A 228 8.19 3.61 -9.65
CA VAL A 228 6.97 4.39 -9.86
C VAL A 228 7.30 5.86 -9.98
N GLY A 229 6.64 6.50 -10.94
CA GLY A 229 6.71 7.93 -11.16
C GLY A 229 5.33 8.48 -11.39
N VAL A 230 5.02 9.63 -10.79
CA VAL A 230 3.73 10.28 -10.96
C VAL A 230 3.92 11.73 -11.34
N ASP A 231 3.08 12.20 -12.24
CA ASP A 231 3.00 13.60 -12.56
C ASP A 231 1.55 14.08 -12.64
N VAL A 232 1.32 15.33 -12.28
CA VAL A 232 0.00 15.94 -12.27
C VAL A 232 0.08 17.40 -12.73
N GLU A 233 -0.82 17.77 -13.63
CA GLU A 233 -0.88 19.10 -14.24
C GLU A 233 -2.29 19.67 -14.11
N HIS A 234 -2.39 20.97 -13.82
CA HIS A 234 -3.69 21.64 -13.76
C HIS A 234 -4.16 21.97 -15.18
N ILE A 235 -5.31 21.44 -15.60
CA ILE A 235 -5.75 21.53 -17.01
C ILE A 235 -5.99 22.98 -17.41
N GLY A 236 -6.63 23.78 -16.54
CA GLY A 236 -6.87 25.21 -16.79
C GLY A 236 -5.57 26.01 -17.01
N ASP A 237 -4.64 25.97 -16.06
CA ASP A 237 -3.32 26.60 -16.16
C ASP A 237 -2.54 26.15 -17.42
N PHE A 238 -2.57 24.85 -17.74
CA PHE A 238 -1.89 24.33 -18.93
C PHE A 238 -2.51 24.89 -20.23
N THR A 239 -3.84 24.87 -20.30
CA THR A 239 -4.62 25.40 -21.44
C THR A 239 -4.39 26.90 -21.61
N ALA A 240 -4.36 27.67 -20.51
CA ALA A 240 -4.08 29.09 -20.56
C ALA A 240 -2.67 29.38 -21.12
N LYS A 241 -1.69 28.51 -20.80
CA LYS A 241 -0.30 28.68 -21.22
C LYS A 241 -0.04 28.28 -22.68
N PHE A 242 -0.65 27.19 -23.14
CA PHE A 242 -0.33 26.60 -24.46
C PHE A 242 -1.50 26.63 -25.45
N GLY A 243 -2.72 26.89 -25.01
CA GLY A 243 -3.91 26.97 -25.87
C GLY A 243 -4.16 28.34 -26.49
N ALA A 244 -3.64 29.41 -25.89
CA ALA A 244 -3.91 30.78 -26.34
C ALA A 244 -3.00 31.24 -27.51
N ASP A 245 -1.76 30.72 -27.58
CA ASP A 245 -0.74 31.14 -28.54
C ASP A 245 -0.16 29.93 -29.28
N THR A 246 -0.38 29.90 -30.60
CA THR A 246 0.03 28.77 -31.45
C THR A 246 1.55 28.66 -31.60
N ASP A 247 2.29 29.77 -31.54
CA ASP A 247 3.75 29.73 -31.68
C ASP A 247 4.41 29.27 -30.38
N VAL A 248 3.87 29.66 -29.23
CA VAL A 248 4.26 29.12 -27.92
C VAL A 248 4.01 27.61 -27.88
N PHE A 249 2.85 27.15 -28.33
CA PHE A 249 2.53 25.74 -28.45
C PHE A 249 3.52 24.99 -29.36
N ARG A 250 3.71 25.45 -30.61
CA ARG A 250 4.62 24.80 -31.57
C ARG A 250 6.05 24.71 -31.05
N ALA A 251 6.53 25.78 -30.43
CA ALA A 251 7.87 25.81 -29.84
C ALA A 251 8.03 24.81 -28.68
N ALA A 252 6.98 24.63 -27.86
CA ALA A 252 6.97 23.64 -26.79
C ALA A 252 6.87 22.21 -27.35
N ALA A 253 5.95 21.96 -28.29
CA ALA A 253 5.77 20.68 -28.95
C ALA A 253 7.06 20.18 -29.61
N GLY A 254 7.80 21.06 -30.31
CA GLY A 254 9.08 20.72 -30.93
C GLY A 254 10.20 20.33 -29.95
N LYS A 255 10.12 20.77 -28.68
CA LYS A 255 11.11 20.42 -27.63
C LYS A 255 10.72 19.19 -26.81
N ILE A 256 9.44 18.84 -26.82
CA ILE A 256 8.86 17.78 -25.98
C ILE A 256 8.70 16.48 -26.77
N THR A 257 8.27 16.56 -28.02
CA THR A 257 7.98 15.40 -28.88
C THR A 257 9.26 14.61 -29.17
N ALA A 258 9.23 13.30 -28.96
CA ALA A 258 10.35 12.41 -29.30
C ALA A 258 10.23 11.92 -30.75
N ASP A 259 11.31 11.36 -31.29
CA ASP A 259 11.30 10.78 -32.64
C ASP A 259 10.19 9.71 -32.76
N GLY A 260 9.33 9.85 -33.77
CA GLY A 260 8.20 8.95 -34.02
C GLY A 260 6.91 9.29 -33.27
N GLU A 261 6.89 10.32 -32.42
CA GLU A 261 5.66 10.85 -31.82
C GLU A 261 5.10 12.02 -32.63
N LEU A 262 3.79 12.26 -32.48
CA LEU A 262 3.09 13.39 -33.09
C LEU A 262 2.36 14.16 -31.98
N CYS A 263 2.45 15.49 -32.04
CA CYS A 263 1.74 16.41 -31.17
C CYS A 263 1.17 17.55 -32.02
N GLN A 264 -0.15 17.58 -32.17
CA GLN A 264 -0.89 18.53 -33.01
C GLN A 264 -1.75 19.47 -32.19
N THR A 265 -2.12 19.09 -30.96
CA THR A 265 -2.96 19.92 -30.08
C THR A 265 -2.31 20.17 -28.72
N PRO A 266 -2.70 21.25 -28.01
CA PRO A 266 -2.28 21.49 -26.63
C PRO A 266 -2.64 20.35 -25.67
N ASP A 267 -3.75 19.68 -25.94
CA ASP A 267 -4.23 18.52 -25.18
C ASP A 267 -3.33 17.29 -25.35
N GLU A 268 -2.86 17.04 -26.57
CA GLU A 268 -1.84 16.02 -26.84
C GLU A 268 -0.49 16.39 -26.19
N LEU A 269 -0.15 17.68 -26.15
CA LEU A 269 1.06 18.15 -25.47
C LEU A 269 0.99 17.93 -23.96
N LEU A 270 -0.17 18.17 -23.35
CA LEU A 270 -0.44 17.88 -21.94
C LEU A 270 -0.23 16.39 -21.65
N ASP A 271 -0.84 15.50 -22.46
CA ASP A 271 -0.67 14.06 -22.28
C ASP A 271 0.80 13.62 -22.42
N LEU A 272 1.48 14.08 -23.48
CA LEU A 272 2.89 13.75 -23.71
C LEU A 272 3.78 14.25 -22.57
N TRP A 273 3.62 15.51 -22.16
CA TRP A 273 4.40 16.10 -21.08
C TRP A 273 4.25 15.31 -19.78
N THR A 274 3.01 15.12 -19.30
CA THR A 274 2.74 14.47 -18.01
C THR A 274 3.18 13.00 -18.03
N ARG A 275 3.00 12.28 -19.14
CA ARG A 275 3.51 10.90 -19.28
C ARG A 275 5.03 10.84 -19.27
N LYS A 276 5.71 11.73 -19.97
CA LYS A 276 7.18 11.77 -20.02
C LYS A 276 7.78 12.15 -18.67
N GLU A 277 7.18 13.11 -17.97
CA GLU A 277 7.62 13.50 -16.63
C GLU A 277 7.40 12.36 -15.62
N SER A 278 6.27 11.67 -15.68
CA SER A 278 6.05 10.49 -14.82
C SER A 278 7.05 9.37 -15.12
N LYS A 279 7.40 9.10 -16.39
CA LYS A 279 8.49 8.17 -16.75
C LYS A 279 9.85 8.57 -16.22
N PHE A 280 10.21 9.85 -16.37
CA PHE A 280 11.45 10.39 -15.83
C PHE A 280 11.53 10.22 -14.31
N LYS A 281 10.44 10.53 -13.60
CA LYS A 281 10.35 10.36 -12.15
C LYS A 281 10.44 8.89 -11.72
N ALA A 282 9.94 7.95 -12.53
CA ALA A 282 10.04 6.52 -12.26
C ALA A 282 11.48 5.99 -12.40
N ALA A 283 12.23 6.49 -13.38
CA ALA A 283 13.64 6.14 -13.57
C ALA A 283 14.54 6.67 -12.44
N GLY A 284 14.22 7.85 -11.89
CA GLY A 284 14.87 8.40 -10.70
C GLY A 284 16.29 8.93 -10.90
N GLU A 285 16.77 9.01 -12.15
CA GLU A 285 18.12 9.46 -12.48
C GLU A 285 18.22 10.35 -13.72
N GLY A 286 19.27 11.17 -13.74
CA GLY A 286 19.62 12.02 -14.87
C GLY A 286 18.89 13.36 -14.90
N ARG A 287 18.85 13.97 -16.09
CA ARG A 287 18.17 15.24 -16.36
C ARG A 287 16.92 14.96 -17.17
N PHE A 288 15.84 15.67 -16.86
CA PHE A 288 14.62 15.58 -17.66
C PHE A 288 14.85 16.15 -19.05
N LEU A 289 14.81 15.28 -20.06
CA LEU A 289 14.97 15.60 -21.48
C LEU A 289 13.79 14.98 -22.24
N PRO A 290 12.63 15.67 -22.32
CA PRO A 290 11.38 15.06 -22.79
C PRO A 290 11.45 14.52 -24.23
N HIS A 291 12.17 15.19 -25.14
CA HIS A 291 12.40 14.70 -26.52
C HIS A 291 13.17 13.36 -26.60
N LYS A 292 13.81 12.91 -25.51
CA LYS A 292 14.49 11.59 -25.44
C LYS A 292 13.64 10.51 -24.78
N ILE A 293 12.45 10.85 -24.29
CA ILE A 293 11.58 9.94 -23.57
C ILE A 293 10.34 9.71 -24.44
N VAL A 294 10.13 8.46 -24.86
CA VAL A 294 8.90 8.07 -25.57
C VAL A 294 7.79 7.84 -24.53
N ALA A 295 6.63 8.46 -24.71
CA ALA A 295 5.50 8.42 -23.78
C ALA A 295 4.79 7.05 -23.74
N ALA A 296 4.76 6.33 -24.87
CA ALA A 296 4.08 5.04 -25.00
C ALA A 296 4.66 3.94 -24.09
N GLY A 297 3.80 3.06 -23.56
CA GLY A 297 4.21 1.95 -22.67
C GLY A 297 4.28 2.35 -21.19
N ASP A 298 4.03 1.37 -20.31
CA ASP A 298 4.08 1.41 -18.83
C ASP A 298 3.46 2.63 -18.14
N THR A 299 2.59 3.35 -18.84
CA THR A 299 1.93 4.56 -18.32
C THR A 299 0.42 4.43 -18.39
N THR A 300 -0.24 4.85 -17.32
CA THR A 300 -1.69 5.09 -17.27
C THR A 300 -1.93 6.56 -16.97
N ALA A 301 -2.98 7.13 -17.56
CA ALA A 301 -3.32 8.54 -17.34
C ALA A 301 -4.83 8.73 -17.23
N CYS A 302 -5.23 9.75 -16.48
CA CYS A 302 -6.62 10.06 -16.23
C CYS A 302 -6.82 11.53 -15.89
N VAL A 303 -8.02 12.02 -16.20
CA VAL A 303 -8.51 13.30 -15.68
C VAL A 303 -9.12 13.05 -14.30
N LEU A 304 -8.71 13.85 -13.33
CA LEU A 304 -9.24 13.83 -11.97
C LEU A 304 -10.01 15.11 -11.66
N SER A 305 -11.18 14.98 -11.04
CA SER A 305 -11.99 16.10 -10.56
C SER A 305 -11.85 16.24 -9.05
N VAL A 306 -10.79 16.92 -8.60
CA VAL A 306 -10.45 17.13 -7.18
C VAL A 306 -10.41 18.63 -6.85
N GLY A 307 -11.56 19.29 -7.05
CA GLY A 307 -11.65 20.73 -7.22
C GLY A 307 -11.70 21.04 -8.72
N GLU A 308 -10.77 21.87 -9.19
CA GLU A 308 -10.55 22.06 -10.62
C GLU A 308 -9.99 20.79 -11.28
N PRO A 309 -10.28 20.52 -12.56
CA PRO A 309 -9.78 19.35 -13.27
C PRO A 309 -8.25 19.34 -13.39
N VAL A 310 -7.64 18.21 -13.05
CA VAL A 310 -6.20 17.95 -13.23
C VAL A 310 -5.98 16.73 -14.11
N TYR A 311 -4.90 16.75 -14.88
CA TYR A 311 -4.42 15.61 -15.67
C TYR A 311 -3.32 14.90 -14.90
N LEU A 312 -3.51 13.62 -14.61
CA LEU A 312 -2.52 12.81 -13.88
C LEU A 312 -2.03 11.68 -14.77
N ALA A 313 -0.71 11.52 -14.85
CA ALA A 313 -0.07 10.34 -15.42
C ALA A 313 0.77 9.61 -14.36
N LEU A 314 0.73 8.29 -14.44
CA LEU A 314 1.50 7.38 -13.60
C LEU A 314 2.30 6.44 -14.50
N CYS A 315 3.61 6.38 -14.28
CA CYS A 315 4.49 5.39 -14.88
C CYS A 315 4.85 4.30 -13.87
N SER A 316 4.62 3.05 -14.22
CA SER A 316 5.13 1.86 -13.53
C SER A 316 4.85 0.62 -14.39
N GLU A 317 5.71 -0.39 -14.32
CA GLU A 317 5.46 -1.69 -14.95
C GLU A 317 4.17 -2.37 -14.43
N VAL A 318 3.69 -1.96 -13.24
CA VAL A 318 2.42 -2.43 -12.66
C VAL A 318 1.31 -1.39 -12.68
N SER A 319 1.42 -0.37 -13.54
CA SER A 319 0.45 0.71 -13.70
C SER A 319 -0.97 0.22 -14.01
N ALA A 320 -1.13 -0.93 -14.67
CA ALA A 320 -2.44 -1.55 -14.93
C ALA A 320 -3.18 -1.98 -13.64
N ARG A 321 -2.48 -2.09 -12.50
CA ARG A 321 -3.03 -2.49 -11.21
C ARG A 321 -3.21 -1.31 -10.25
N VAL A 322 -3.05 -0.08 -10.75
CA VAL A 322 -3.12 1.12 -9.91
C VAL A 322 -4.46 1.21 -9.17
N ARG A 323 -4.40 1.58 -7.89
CA ARG A 323 -5.56 2.00 -7.11
C ARG A 323 -5.43 3.46 -6.74
N TYR A 324 -6.50 4.21 -6.92
CA TYR A 324 -6.54 5.63 -6.59
C TYR A 324 -7.29 5.83 -5.29
N TYR A 325 -6.76 6.70 -4.44
CA TYR A 325 -7.32 7.07 -3.16
C TYR A 325 -7.46 8.58 -3.08
N VAL A 326 -8.55 9.05 -2.51
CA VAL A 326 -8.71 10.46 -2.12
C VAL A 326 -8.33 10.57 -0.65
N TYR A 327 -7.35 11.42 -0.33
CA TYR A 327 -6.89 11.70 1.02
C TYR A 327 -7.47 13.05 1.49
N GLU A 328 -8.30 13.00 2.53
CA GLU A 328 -8.97 14.15 3.13
C GLU A 328 -9.04 13.92 4.64
N ASN A 329 -8.88 14.99 5.43
CA ASN A 329 -9.06 14.94 6.89
C ASN A 329 -8.28 13.80 7.58
N ARG A 330 -7.01 13.59 7.18
CA ARG A 330 -6.11 12.57 7.75
C ARG A 330 -6.51 11.12 7.50
N SER A 331 -7.36 10.89 6.52
CA SER A 331 -7.80 9.55 6.11
C SER A 331 -7.85 9.45 4.60
N ALA A 332 -7.76 8.24 4.05
CA ALA A 332 -7.97 8.01 2.63
C ALA A 332 -9.04 6.95 2.38
N ARG A 333 -9.85 7.21 1.37
CA ARG A 333 -10.87 6.29 0.84
C ARG A 333 -10.56 5.97 -0.62
N LEU A 334 -10.99 4.79 -1.08
CA LEU A 334 -10.86 4.44 -2.49
C LEU A 334 -11.61 5.49 -3.32
N MET A 335 -10.96 5.99 -4.36
CA MET A 335 -11.51 7.04 -5.22
C MET A 335 -12.74 6.49 -5.97
N PRO A 336 -13.92 7.12 -5.84
CA PRO A 336 -15.12 6.70 -6.57
C PRO A 336 -14.94 6.86 -8.08
N SER A 337 -15.64 6.04 -8.88
CA SER A 337 -15.56 6.07 -10.34
C SER A 337 -15.88 7.45 -10.95
N GLY A 338 -16.76 8.24 -10.34
CA GLY A 338 -17.12 9.58 -10.81
C GLY A 338 -16.00 10.63 -10.74
N TYR A 339 -14.94 10.38 -9.96
CA TYR A 339 -13.79 11.30 -9.83
C TYR A 339 -12.76 11.13 -10.94
N ARG A 340 -12.82 10.02 -11.69
CA ARG A 340 -11.78 9.61 -12.63
C ARG A 340 -12.37 9.34 -14.01
N LYS A 341 -11.91 10.10 -15.00
CA LYS A 341 -12.17 9.81 -16.42
C LYS A 341 -10.89 9.26 -17.07
N PRO A 342 -10.95 8.11 -17.78
CA PRO A 342 -9.78 7.57 -18.47
C PRO A 342 -9.26 8.54 -19.53
N GLY A 343 -7.99 8.94 -19.43
CA GLY A 343 -7.28 9.81 -20.38
C GLY A 343 -8.04 11.04 -20.90
N MET A 344 -7.47 11.70 -21.91
CA MET A 344 -8.30 12.49 -22.82
C MET A 344 -8.93 11.54 -23.82
N VAL A 345 -10.25 11.39 -23.72
CA VAL A 345 -11.05 10.83 -24.81
C VAL A 345 -10.99 11.87 -25.94
N ARG A 346 -10.48 11.44 -27.09
CA ARG A 346 -10.40 12.22 -28.33
C ARG A 346 -11.72 12.87 -28.69
#